data_AF-A0A6I2WQ76-F1
#
_entry.id   AF-A0A6I2WQ76-F1
#
_cell.length_a   1.000
_cell.length_b   1.000
_cell.length_c   1.000
_cell.angle_alpha   90.00
_cell.angle_beta   90.00
_cell.angle_gamma   90.00
#
_symmetry.space_group_name_H-M   'P 1'
#
loop_
_entity.id
_entity.type
_entity.pdbx_description
1 polymer ?
#
loop_
_entity_poly.entity_id
_entity_poly.type
_entity_poly.pdbx_seq_one_letter_code
_entity_poly.pdbx_strand_id
1 'polypeptide(L)'
;MDATRFAQFGCWDGTISHPDGDVTVSNWHGTKDRSWGVRGVGEPDTAGAPPQGRGFFFLWTPVHWDDHITHTMFFDDMDGGAIVREGIVAPKFASEADIPEQLVDVDRHTATVNHRIRYERGTRHMEYAEVDLVELDGSTRTLAFEPLIRFQMKGLGYGHPVWRQGAWMGELATHGESFVVAELDPLLPEHVHTQQICRVTDGSREGVGAFELVVIGPYAPAGFTQFLDGAR
;
A
#
# COMPACT_ATOMS: atom_id res chain seq x y z
N MET A 1 16.86 -2.66 -6.51
CA MET A 1 16.37 -1.75 -5.45
C MET A 1 17.10 -2.14 -4.18
N ASP A 2 17.55 -1.17 -3.37
CA ASP A 2 18.09 -1.44 -2.03
C ASP A 2 17.07 -0.92 -1.00
N ALA A 3 16.25 -1.85 -0.52
CA ALA A 3 15.13 -1.56 0.35
C ALA A 3 14.87 -2.75 1.26
N THR A 4 14.60 -2.47 2.53
CA THR A 4 14.03 -3.44 3.47
C THR A 4 12.74 -2.85 4.01
N ARG A 5 11.78 -3.72 4.33
CA ARG A 5 10.51 -3.35 4.92
C ARG A 5 10.13 -4.35 6.01
N PHE A 6 9.40 -3.84 6.99
CA PHE A 6 8.81 -4.58 8.09
C PHE A 6 7.38 -4.08 8.29
N ALA A 7 6.43 -5.01 8.37
CA ALA A 7 5.04 -4.72 8.69
C ALA A 7 4.66 -5.41 9.99
N GLN A 8 4.32 -4.63 11.01
CA GLN A 8 3.80 -5.13 12.28
C GLN A 8 2.28 -5.07 12.28
N PHE A 9 1.64 -6.17 12.62
CA PHE A 9 0.19 -6.27 12.77
C PHE A 9 -0.18 -6.17 14.24
N GLY A 10 -1.33 -5.57 14.54
CA GLY A 10 -1.84 -5.45 15.90
C GLY A 10 -3.22 -4.81 15.96
N CYS A 11 -3.55 -4.25 17.11
CA CYS A 11 -4.77 -3.48 17.34
C CYS A 11 -4.43 -2.09 17.89
N TRP A 12 -5.31 -1.13 17.61
CA TRP A 12 -5.24 0.23 18.14
C TRP A 12 -6.39 0.47 19.10
N ASP A 13 -6.06 1.08 20.24
CA ASP A 13 -6.99 1.62 21.22
C ASP A 13 -6.52 3.03 21.58
N GLY A 14 -7.45 3.99 21.67
CA GLY A 14 -7.11 5.36 22.02
C GLY A 14 -8.11 6.38 21.50
N THR A 15 -7.65 7.62 21.37
CA THR A 15 -8.44 8.74 20.84
C THR A 15 -7.62 9.52 19.85
N ILE A 16 -8.19 9.75 18.66
CA ILE A 16 -7.63 10.65 17.66
C ILE A 16 -8.35 11.98 17.81
N SER A 17 -7.62 13.02 18.22
CA SER A 17 -8.18 14.37 18.33
C SER A 17 -7.98 15.15 17.03
N HIS A 18 -9.08 15.62 16.46
CA HIS A 18 -9.14 16.47 15.27
C HIS A 18 -9.83 17.80 15.63
N PRO A 19 -9.57 18.91 14.93
CA PRO A 19 -10.29 20.17 15.16
C PRO A 19 -11.83 20.05 15.11
N ASP A 20 -12.34 19.09 14.33
CA ASP A 20 -13.79 18.81 14.22
C ASP A 20 -14.34 17.87 15.30
N GLY A 21 -13.47 17.29 16.15
CA GLY A 21 -13.86 16.42 17.25
C GLY A 21 -12.91 15.25 17.47
N ASP A 22 -13.22 14.48 18.53
CA ASP A 22 -12.49 13.28 18.91
C ASP A 22 -13.10 12.04 18.27
N VAL A 23 -12.23 11.14 17.79
CA VAL A 23 -12.61 9.79 17.35
C VAL A 23 -12.02 8.79 18.33
N THR A 24 -12.88 8.10 19.08
CA THR A 24 -12.46 6.98 19.92
C THR A 24 -12.23 5.75 19.06
N VAL A 25 -11.04 5.18 19.19
CA VAL A 25 -10.63 3.94 18.53
C VAL A 25 -10.57 2.87 19.62
N SER A 26 -11.22 1.73 19.41
CA SER A 26 -11.13 0.62 20.35
C SER A 26 -11.07 -0.71 19.64
N ASN A 27 -9.98 -1.45 19.88
CA ASN A 27 -9.63 -2.72 19.26
C ASN A 27 -9.75 -2.71 17.72
N TRP A 28 -9.34 -1.60 17.08
CA TRP A 28 -9.32 -1.54 15.61
C TRP A 28 -8.10 -2.24 15.07
N HIS A 29 -8.25 -2.98 13.97
CA HIS A 29 -7.10 -3.59 13.30
C HIS A 29 -6.08 -2.54 12.87
N GLY A 30 -4.81 -2.86 13.15
CA GLY A 30 -3.68 -1.99 12.93
C GLY A 30 -2.58 -2.65 12.14
N THR A 31 -1.94 -1.87 11.29
CA THR A 31 -0.68 -2.24 10.65
C THR A 31 0.28 -1.06 10.75
N LYS A 32 1.49 -1.31 11.26
CA LYS A 32 2.60 -0.36 11.25
C LYS A 32 3.61 -0.82 10.22
N ASP A 33 3.76 -0.01 9.18
CA ASP A 33 4.77 -0.23 8.16
C ASP A 33 6.04 0.58 8.46
N ARG A 34 7.20 -0.05 8.26
CA ARG A 34 8.50 0.61 8.31
C ARG A 34 9.34 0.12 7.15
N SER A 35 9.80 1.03 6.30
CA SER A 35 10.79 0.73 5.27
C SER A 35 12.04 1.61 5.37
N TRP A 36 13.19 1.07 5.01
CA TRP A 36 14.48 1.78 4.96
C TRP A 36 15.34 1.27 3.80
N GLY A 37 16.47 1.93 3.54
CA GLY A 37 17.39 1.62 2.44
C GLY A 37 17.82 2.89 1.70
N VAL A 38 18.37 2.72 0.50
CA VAL A 38 18.76 3.86 -0.35
C VAL A 38 17.51 4.44 -1.02
N ARG A 39 17.23 5.72 -0.78
CA ARG A 39 16.01 6.40 -1.23
C ARG A 39 16.33 7.81 -1.75
N GLY A 40 15.61 8.25 -2.78
CA GLY A 40 15.59 9.64 -3.22
C GLY A 40 14.62 10.47 -2.37
N VAL A 41 14.93 10.65 -1.09
CA VAL A 41 14.14 11.44 -0.14
C VAL A 41 14.86 12.75 0.15
N GLY A 42 14.09 13.83 0.31
CA GLY A 42 14.61 15.18 0.48
C GLY A 42 14.64 15.98 -0.82
N GLU A 43 15.30 17.14 -0.77
CA GLU A 43 15.34 18.05 -1.91
C GLU A 43 16.34 17.55 -2.96
N PRO A 44 15.92 17.44 -4.24
CA PRO A 44 16.85 17.11 -5.29
C PRO A 44 17.85 18.26 -5.48
N ASP A 45 19.07 17.92 -5.88
CA ASP A 45 19.98 18.93 -6.42
C ASP A 45 19.32 19.59 -7.65
N THR A 46 19.24 20.92 -7.62
CA THR A 46 18.64 21.71 -8.70
C THR A 46 19.54 21.81 -9.94
N ALA A 47 20.82 21.44 -9.82
CA ALA A 47 21.76 21.43 -10.93
C ALA A 47 21.67 20.12 -11.73
N GLY A 48 20.79 20.07 -12.72
CA GLY A 48 20.71 18.93 -13.63
C GLY A 48 19.67 19.07 -14.72
N ALA A 49 19.81 18.28 -15.79
CA ALA A 49 18.72 18.10 -16.75
C ALA A 49 17.53 17.43 -16.03
N PRO A 50 16.27 17.80 -16.38
CA PRO A 50 15.11 17.11 -15.84
C PRO A 50 15.25 15.60 -16.05
N PRO A 51 15.10 14.77 -15.00
CA PRO A 51 15.17 13.33 -15.16
C PRO A 51 14.05 12.89 -16.12
N GLN A 52 14.36 11.96 -17.03
CA GLN A 52 13.29 11.28 -17.76
C GLN A 52 12.44 10.52 -16.75
N GLY A 53 11.13 10.77 -16.75
CA GLY A 53 10.20 10.09 -15.86
C GLY A 53 10.32 8.58 -16.05
N ARG A 54 10.76 7.88 -15.01
CA ARG A 54 10.72 6.42 -14.97
C ARG A 54 9.36 6.02 -14.42
N GLY A 55 8.72 5.03 -15.03
CA GLY A 55 7.52 4.46 -14.46
C GLY A 55 7.82 3.79 -13.11
N PHE A 56 6.77 3.59 -12.33
CA PHE A 56 6.83 2.96 -11.02
C PHE A 56 5.54 2.18 -10.78
N PHE A 57 5.69 0.92 -10.36
CA PHE A 57 4.58 0.11 -9.88
C PHE A 57 4.89 -0.38 -8.47
N PHE A 58 3.96 -0.15 -7.56
CA PHE A 58 4.00 -0.66 -6.19
C PHE A 58 2.61 -1.09 -5.76
N LEU A 59 2.54 -2.29 -5.18
CA LEU A 59 1.34 -2.81 -4.53
C LEU A 59 1.73 -3.44 -3.20
N TRP A 60 1.00 -3.08 -2.14
CA TRP A 60 1.20 -3.60 -0.79
C TRP A 60 -0.14 -3.94 -0.15
N THR A 61 -0.28 -5.17 0.33
CA THR A 61 -1.55 -5.67 0.88
C THR A 61 -1.39 -6.41 2.22
N PRO A 62 -1.43 -5.73 3.38
CA PRO A 62 -1.62 -6.38 4.66
C PRO A 62 -3.09 -6.75 4.87
N VAL A 63 -3.38 -7.98 5.26
CA VAL A 63 -4.73 -8.47 5.51
C VAL A 63 -4.78 -9.17 6.86
N HIS A 64 -5.74 -8.77 7.68
CA HIS A 64 -6.13 -9.44 8.91
C HIS A 64 -7.22 -10.47 8.60
N TRP A 65 -7.00 -11.70 9.04
CA TRP A 65 -8.02 -12.74 9.13
C TRP A 65 -8.35 -13.00 10.61
N ASP A 66 -9.22 -13.97 10.88
CA ASP A 66 -9.56 -14.33 12.26
C ASP A 66 -8.36 -14.90 13.03
N ASP A 67 -7.63 -15.84 12.41
CA ASP A 67 -6.57 -16.65 13.02
C ASP A 67 -5.16 -16.38 12.48
N HIS A 68 -5.04 -15.63 11.40
CA HIS A 68 -3.75 -15.35 10.75
C HIS A 68 -3.73 -13.98 10.06
N ILE A 69 -2.57 -13.62 9.53
CA ILE A 69 -2.40 -12.49 8.62
C ILE A 69 -1.84 -13.00 7.30
N THR A 70 -2.15 -12.28 6.23
CA THR A 70 -1.43 -12.40 4.97
C THR A 70 -0.87 -11.04 4.58
N HIS A 71 0.34 -11.04 4.05
CA HIS A 71 1.00 -9.82 3.61
C HIS A 71 1.58 -10.08 2.22
N THR A 72 1.28 -9.18 1.26
CA THR A 72 1.90 -9.25 -0.06
C THR A 72 2.52 -7.92 -0.47
N MET A 73 3.57 -8.01 -1.27
CA MET A 73 4.32 -6.87 -1.75
C MET A 73 4.74 -7.09 -3.20
N PHE A 74 4.63 -6.03 -4.01
CA PHE A 74 5.05 -6.02 -5.40
C PHE A 74 5.85 -4.77 -5.71
N PHE A 75 6.97 -4.97 -6.38
CA PHE A 75 7.59 -4.00 -7.26
C PHE A 75 7.73 -4.69 -8.63
N ASP A 76 7.00 -4.20 -9.61
CA ASP A 76 7.11 -4.67 -10.98
C ASP A 76 7.87 -3.63 -11.82
N ASP A 77 8.53 -4.09 -12.87
CA ASP A 77 8.91 -3.20 -13.97
C ASP A 77 7.67 -2.79 -14.80
N MET A 78 7.87 -1.90 -15.77
CA MET A 78 6.75 -1.34 -16.52
C MET A 78 6.12 -2.32 -17.54
N ASP A 79 6.79 -3.44 -17.83
CA ASP A 79 6.27 -4.53 -18.66
C ASP A 79 5.57 -5.61 -17.81
N GLY A 80 5.61 -5.50 -16.48
CA GLY A 80 5.01 -6.44 -15.52
C GLY A 80 5.95 -7.51 -15.01
N GLY A 81 7.25 -7.41 -15.31
CA GLY A 81 8.29 -8.29 -14.77
C GLY A 81 8.52 -8.05 -13.29
N ALA A 82 8.70 -9.13 -12.52
CA ALA A 82 8.91 -9.06 -11.09
C ALA A 82 10.30 -8.51 -10.75
N ILE A 83 10.36 -7.35 -10.10
CA ILE A 83 11.58 -6.87 -9.41
C ILE A 83 11.58 -7.39 -7.97
N VAL A 84 10.43 -7.32 -7.30
CA VAL A 84 10.16 -7.91 -5.99
C VAL A 84 8.73 -8.42 -6.00
N ARG A 85 8.52 -9.68 -5.59
CA ARG A 85 7.20 -10.23 -5.29
C ARG A 85 7.32 -11.11 -4.07
N GLU A 86 6.58 -10.75 -3.03
CA GLU A 86 6.64 -11.42 -1.74
C GLU A 86 5.23 -11.70 -1.27
N GLY A 87 5.01 -12.92 -0.79
CA GLY A 87 3.80 -13.32 -0.08
C GLY A 87 4.22 -13.97 1.23
N ILE A 88 3.63 -13.50 2.32
CA ILE A 88 3.88 -13.99 3.68
C ILE A 88 2.55 -14.33 4.32
N VAL A 89 2.53 -15.46 5.03
CA VAL A 89 1.44 -15.88 5.91
C VAL A 89 2.03 -16.04 7.31
N ALA A 90 1.43 -15.40 8.31
CA ALA A 90 1.88 -15.51 9.71
C ALA A 90 0.68 -15.68 10.65
N PRO A 91 0.84 -16.35 11.80
CA PRO A 91 -0.24 -16.47 12.77
C PRO A 91 -0.62 -15.11 13.34
N LYS A 92 -1.89 -14.96 13.70
CA LYS A 92 -2.39 -13.82 14.44
C LYS A 92 -2.52 -14.24 15.89
N PHE A 93 -1.64 -13.69 16.72
CA PHE A 93 -1.67 -13.93 18.15
C PHE A 93 -2.86 -13.21 18.78
N ALA A 94 -3.52 -13.87 19.74
CA ALA A 94 -4.70 -13.31 20.41
C ALA A 94 -4.34 -12.13 21.31
N SER A 95 -3.13 -12.12 21.85
CA SER A 95 -2.58 -11.03 22.65
C SER A 95 -1.06 -10.90 22.47
N GLU A 96 -0.49 -9.78 22.90
CA GLU A 96 0.96 -9.57 22.94
C GLU A 96 1.68 -10.64 23.77
N ALA A 97 1.04 -11.12 24.85
CA ALA A 97 1.62 -12.15 25.71
C ALA A 97 1.74 -13.52 25.03
N ASP A 98 0.99 -13.76 23.95
CA ASP A 98 1.06 -15.00 23.17
C ASP A 98 2.15 -14.95 22.10
N ILE A 99 2.75 -13.78 21.87
CA ILE A 99 3.83 -13.61 20.88
C ILE A 99 5.11 -14.26 21.43
N PRO A 100 5.72 -15.21 20.71
CA PRO A 100 7.00 -15.80 21.12
C PRO A 100 8.09 -14.74 21.26
N GLU A 101 8.97 -14.89 22.26
CA GLU A 101 10.13 -14.01 22.44
C GLU A 101 11.05 -13.98 21.20
N GLN A 102 11.03 -15.06 20.42
CA GLN A 102 11.77 -15.19 19.16
C GLN A 102 10.81 -15.59 18.04
N LEU A 103 10.76 -14.77 16.99
CA LEU A 103 9.97 -15.00 15.78
C LEU A 103 10.76 -15.87 14.78
N VAL A 104 11.18 -17.06 15.21
CA VAL A 104 11.89 -18.03 14.34
C VAL A 104 10.86 -19.00 13.77
N ASP A 105 10.82 -19.12 12.44
CA ASP A 105 9.93 -20.02 11.69
C ASP A 105 8.44 -19.85 12.05
N VAL A 106 8.05 -18.64 12.47
CA VAL A 106 6.66 -18.31 12.81
C VAL A 106 5.85 -17.91 11.59
N ASP A 107 6.51 -17.36 10.57
CA ASP A 107 5.90 -16.98 9.32
C ASP A 107 6.30 -17.95 8.21
N ARG A 108 5.53 -17.90 7.13
CA ARG A 108 5.71 -18.76 5.97
C ARG A 108 5.69 -17.89 4.72
N HIS A 109 6.75 -17.99 3.94
CA HIS A 109 6.83 -17.35 2.64
C HIS A 109 6.20 -18.23 1.56
N THR A 110 5.50 -17.61 0.63
CA THR A 110 5.02 -18.24 -0.61
C THR A 110 6.17 -18.27 -1.63
N ALA A 111 6.05 -19.09 -2.67
CA ALA A 111 7.03 -19.13 -3.76
C ALA A 111 7.05 -17.81 -4.53
N THR A 112 5.87 -17.24 -4.77
CA THR A 112 5.66 -15.93 -5.41
C THR A 112 4.23 -15.47 -5.16
N VAL A 113 3.92 -14.29 -5.66
CA VAL A 113 2.57 -13.74 -5.72
C VAL A 113 2.26 -13.20 -7.12
N ASN A 114 0.99 -13.16 -7.51
CA ASN A 114 0.55 -12.55 -8.78
C ASN A 114 -0.67 -11.70 -8.55
N HIS A 115 -0.77 -10.54 -9.21
CA HIS A 115 -1.95 -9.68 -9.12
C HIS A 115 -2.74 -9.67 -10.43
N ARG A 116 -4.04 -9.47 -10.31
CA ARG A 116 -4.96 -9.10 -11.39
C ARG A 116 -5.82 -7.96 -10.88
N ILE A 117 -5.58 -6.76 -11.41
CA ILE A 117 -6.28 -5.56 -10.97
C ILE A 117 -7.23 -5.10 -12.08
N ARG A 118 -8.49 -4.92 -11.71
CA ARG A 118 -9.48 -4.21 -12.52
C ARG A 118 -9.56 -2.78 -12.01
N TYR A 119 -9.32 -1.83 -12.90
CA TYR A 119 -9.27 -0.42 -12.57
C TYR A 119 -10.58 0.28 -12.91
N GLU A 120 -10.95 1.26 -12.10
CA GLU A 120 -12.07 2.14 -12.40
C GLU A 120 -11.77 2.98 -13.66
N ARG A 121 -12.69 2.96 -14.63
CA ARG A 121 -12.57 3.67 -15.91
C ARG A 121 -12.23 5.15 -15.69
N GLY A 122 -11.24 5.64 -16.43
CA GLY A 122 -10.77 7.02 -16.36
C GLY A 122 -9.85 7.31 -15.17
N THR A 123 -9.50 6.31 -14.36
CA THR A 123 -8.66 6.46 -13.17
C THR A 123 -7.53 5.43 -13.13
N ARG A 124 -6.71 5.48 -12.08
CA ARG A 124 -5.77 4.41 -11.69
C ARG A 124 -6.15 3.72 -10.39
N HIS A 125 -7.38 3.92 -9.93
CA HIS A 125 -7.88 3.30 -8.70
C HIS A 125 -8.31 1.86 -8.96
N MET A 126 -8.12 1.00 -7.96
CA MET A 126 -8.60 -0.37 -8.01
C MET A 126 -10.12 -0.40 -7.78
N GLU A 127 -10.84 -1.00 -8.71
CA GLU A 127 -12.28 -1.31 -8.61
C GLU A 127 -12.49 -2.71 -8.02
N TYR A 128 -11.62 -3.65 -8.39
CA TYR A 128 -11.54 -5.00 -7.85
C TYR A 128 -10.14 -5.56 -8.10
N ALA A 129 -9.64 -6.42 -7.22
CA ALA A 129 -8.39 -7.11 -7.48
C ALA A 129 -8.38 -8.53 -6.96
N GLU A 130 -7.59 -9.38 -7.60
CA GLU A 130 -7.19 -10.67 -7.07
C GLU A 130 -5.69 -10.71 -6.88
N VAL A 131 -5.26 -11.30 -5.78
CA VAL A 131 -3.86 -11.62 -5.50
C VAL A 131 -3.73 -13.11 -5.24
N ASP A 132 -2.96 -13.79 -6.07
CA ASP A 132 -2.61 -15.20 -5.88
C ASP A 132 -1.39 -15.33 -4.99
N LEU A 133 -1.50 -16.15 -3.96
CA LEU A 133 -0.39 -16.67 -3.16
C LEU A 133 -0.04 -18.04 -3.75
N VAL A 134 1.08 -18.11 -4.47
CA VAL A 134 1.55 -19.35 -5.08
C VAL A 134 2.50 -20.04 -4.10
N GLU A 135 2.10 -21.20 -3.60
CA GLU A 135 2.83 -21.95 -2.59
C GLU A 135 4.05 -22.68 -3.15
N LEU A 136 4.96 -23.10 -2.26
CA LEU A 136 6.18 -23.82 -2.64
C LEU A 136 5.90 -25.19 -3.29
N ASP A 137 4.74 -25.78 -3.01
CA ASP A 137 4.27 -27.02 -3.63
C ASP A 137 3.53 -26.79 -4.97
N GLY A 138 3.41 -25.51 -5.39
CA GLY A 138 2.72 -25.09 -6.62
C GLY A 138 1.21 -24.91 -6.46
N SER A 139 0.62 -25.20 -5.30
CA SER A 139 -0.77 -24.85 -5.02
C SER A 139 -0.95 -23.34 -4.97
N THR A 140 -2.18 -22.86 -5.13
CA THR A 140 -2.47 -21.42 -5.16
C THR A 140 -3.68 -21.11 -4.30
N ARG A 141 -3.54 -20.11 -3.42
CA ARG A 141 -4.64 -19.47 -2.69
C ARG A 141 -4.87 -18.08 -3.27
N THR A 142 -6.07 -17.80 -3.76
CA THR A 142 -6.42 -16.49 -4.31
C THR A 142 -7.14 -15.65 -3.28
N LEU A 143 -6.70 -14.40 -3.12
CA LEU A 143 -7.37 -13.39 -2.29
C LEU A 143 -8.09 -12.40 -3.21
N ALA A 144 -9.41 -12.29 -3.08
CA ALA A 144 -10.22 -11.31 -3.78
C ALA A 144 -10.43 -10.08 -2.90
N PHE A 145 -10.19 -8.89 -3.45
CA PHE A 145 -10.28 -7.60 -2.77
C PHE A 145 -11.43 -6.77 -3.34
N GLU A 146 -12.36 -6.40 -2.45
CA GLU A 146 -13.44 -5.46 -2.72
C GLU A 146 -13.21 -4.17 -1.94
N PRO A 147 -12.99 -3.02 -2.59
CA PRO A 147 -12.71 -1.77 -1.91
C PRO A 147 -13.96 -1.23 -1.16
N LEU A 148 -13.76 -0.78 0.07
CA LEU A 148 -14.79 -0.19 0.93
C LEU A 148 -14.60 1.32 1.08
N ILE A 149 -13.36 1.76 1.36
CA ILE A 149 -13.01 3.16 1.63
C ILE A 149 -11.67 3.46 0.97
N ARG A 150 -11.53 4.63 0.35
CA ARG A 150 -10.28 5.14 -0.22
C ARG A 150 -9.63 6.17 0.69
N PHE A 151 -8.37 5.98 0.98
CA PHE A 151 -7.48 6.93 1.65
C PHE A 151 -6.44 7.47 0.65
N GLN A 152 -6.19 8.78 0.73
CA GLN A 152 -5.26 9.48 -0.15
C GLN A 152 -3.90 9.62 0.51
N MET A 153 -2.86 9.02 -0.08
CA MET A 153 -1.52 8.98 0.52
C MET A 153 -0.86 10.37 0.54
N LYS A 154 -1.36 11.32 -0.25
CA LYS A 154 -1.01 12.75 -0.16
C LYS A 154 -1.11 13.31 1.25
N GLY A 155 -2.10 12.88 2.04
CA GLY A 155 -2.26 13.31 3.43
C GLY A 155 -1.07 12.94 4.33
N LEU A 156 -0.23 11.99 3.89
CA LEU A 156 1.02 11.58 4.55
C LEU A 156 2.27 12.11 3.83
N GLY A 157 2.10 13.05 2.89
CA GLY A 157 3.17 13.69 2.12
C GLY A 157 3.60 12.95 0.85
N TYR A 158 2.97 11.83 0.49
CA TYR A 158 3.28 11.13 -0.76
C TYR A 158 2.71 11.91 -1.97
N GLY A 159 3.60 12.39 -2.84
CA GLY A 159 3.20 13.18 -4.02
C GLY A 159 2.76 14.62 -3.71
N HIS A 160 2.66 15.03 -2.43
CA HIS A 160 2.26 16.39 -2.08
C HIS A 160 3.23 17.43 -2.71
N PRO A 161 2.76 18.52 -3.33
CA PRO A 161 3.63 19.48 -4.02
C PRO A 161 4.58 20.30 -3.12
N VAL A 162 4.42 20.23 -1.79
CA VAL A 162 5.09 21.10 -0.82
C VAL A 162 5.58 20.26 0.35
N TRP A 163 4.65 19.59 1.05
CA TRP A 163 4.92 18.76 2.24
C TRP A 163 5.36 17.34 1.86
N ARG A 164 6.47 17.26 1.10
CA ARG A 164 7.06 15.99 0.65
C ARG A 164 7.85 15.32 1.75
N GLN A 165 8.06 14.02 1.61
CA GLN A 165 8.96 13.27 2.48
C GLN A 165 10.37 13.86 2.49
N GLY A 166 10.85 14.20 3.69
CA GLY A 166 12.19 14.74 3.91
C GLY A 166 12.41 16.18 3.42
N ALA A 167 11.36 16.91 3.01
CA ALA A 167 11.48 18.32 2.65
C ALA A 167 11.85 19.17 3.87
N TRP A 168 12.73 20.15 3.68
CA TRP A 168 13.03 21.15 4.70
C TRP A 168 11.90 22.17 4.77
N MET A 169 11.25 22.28 5.93
CA MET A 169 10.10 23.17 6.13
C MET A 169 10.42 24.40 7.00
N GLY A 170 11.69 24.57 7.39
CA GLY A 170 12.10 25.51 8.44
C GLY A 170 12.25 24.83 9.80
N GLU A 171 12.65 25.61 10.82
CA GLU A 171 12.93 25.08 12.17
C GLU A 171 11.69 24.48 12.85
N LEU A 172 10.52 25.10 12.65
CA LEU A 172 9.23 24.63 13.13
C LEU A 172 8.14 25.06 12.15
N ALA A 173 7.46 24.11 11.54
CA ALA A 173 6.39 24.36 10.61
C ALA A 173 5.24 23.38 10.85
N THR A 174 4.01 23.88 10.74
CA THR A 174 2.78 23.10 10.86
C THR A 174 1.86 23.44 9.69
N HIS A 175 1.10 22.46 9.23
CA HIS A 175 0.16 22.62 8.14
C HIS A 175 -1.01 21.66 8.30
N GLY A 176 -2.17 22.12 7.87
CA GLY A 176 -3.39 21.33 7.80
C GLY A 176 -4.03 21.54 6.44
N GLU A 177 -4.54 20.45 5.88
CA GLU A 177 -5.28 20.40 4.63
C GLU A 177 -6.55 19.57 4.88
N SER A 178 -7.64 19.93 4.21
CA SER A 178 -8.86 19.13 4.17
C SER A 178 -9.44 19.18 2.78
N PHE A 179 -9.87 18.02 2.28
CA PHE A 179 -10.46 17.90 0.95
C PHE A 179 -11.56 16.84 0.95
N VAL A 180 -12.53 17.02 0.06
CA VAL A 180 -13.54 16.01 -0.21
C VAL A 180 -12.92 14.97 -1.14
N VAL A 181 -12.69 13.76 -0.65
CA VAL A 181 -11.99 12.68 -1.39
C VAL A 181 -12.65 12.37 -2.74
N ALA A 182 -13.97 12.56 -2.86
CA ALA A 182 -14.73 12.32 -4.07
C ALA A 182 -14.57 13.42 -5.14
N GLU A 183 -14.11 14.60 -4.77
CA GLU A 183 -13.94 15.76 -5.68
C GLU A 183 -12.51 15.88 -6.23
N LEU A 184 -11.60 15.02 -5.78
CA LEU A 184 -10.22 15.01 -6.25
C LEU A 184 -10.13 14.50 -7.69
N ASP A 185 -9.36 15.19 -8.52
CA ASP A 185 -8.98 14.68 -9.85
C ASP A 185 -8.06 13.46 -9.68
N PRO A 186 -8.50 12.25 -10.07
CA PRO A 186 -7.78 11.01 -9.81
C PRO A 186 -6.47 10.87 -10.61
N LEU A 187 -6.23 11.73 -11.60
CA LEU A 187 -5.07 11.64 -12.50
C LEU A 187 -3.99 12.67 -12.18
N LEU A 188 -4.20 13.55 -11.19
CA LEU A 188 -3.13 14.44 -10.74
C LEU A 188 -2.00 13.64 -10.06
N PRO A 189 -0.72 14.04 -10.26
CA PRO A 189 0.43 13.31 -9.69
C PRO A 189 0.34 13.05 -8.19
N GLU A 190 -0.25 13.97 -7.44
CA GLU A 190 -0.44 13.87 -5.99
C GLU A 190 -1.61 12.95 -5.57
N HIS A 191 -2.46 12.50 -6.49
CA HIS A 191 -3.66 11.71 -6.19
C HIS A 191 -3.59 10.26 -6.67
N VAL A 192 -2.58 9.88 -7.46
CA VAL A 192 -2.46 8.50 -7.99
C VAL A 192 -1.99 7.47 -6.97
N HIS A 193 -1.41 7.91 -5.83
CA HIS A 193 -1.00 7.02 -4.75
C HIS A 193 -2.11 6.92 -3.71
N THR A 194 -2.75 5.76 -3.66
CA THR A 194 -3.92 5.53 -2.81
C THR A 194 -3.75 4.28 -1.96
N GLN A 195 -4.48 4.25 -0.85
CA GLN A 195 -4.68 3.05 -0.06
C GLN A 195 -6.17 2.81 0.09
N GLN A 196 -6.66 1.64 -0.29
CA GLN A 196 -8.06 1.27 -0.15
C GLN A 196 -8.21 0.25 0.98
N ILE A 197 -9.08 0.52 1.96
CA ILE A 197 -9.51 -0.51 2.90
C ILE A 197 -10.48 -1.41 2.16
N CYS A 198 -10.21 -2.72 2.19
CA CYS A 198 -10.93 -3.72 1.42
C CYS A 198 -11.53 -4.78 2.33
N ARG A 199 -12.71 -5.28 1.96
CA ARG A 199 -13.12 -6.63 2.33
C ARG A 199 -12.30 -7.59 1.49
N VAL A 200 -11.78 -8.64 2.11
CA VAL A 200 -10.96 -9.65 1.45
C VAL A 200 -11.60 -11.02 1.65
N THR A 201 -11.63 -11.86 0.63
CA THR A 201 -12.06 -13.26 0.75
C THR A 201 -11.12 -14.20 0.02
N ASP A 202 -10.97 -15.42 0.52
CA ASP A 202 -10.31 -16.52 -0.20
C ASP A 202 -11.31 -17.55 -0.77
N GLY A 203 -12.60 -17.19 -0.80
CA GLY A 203 -13.72 -18.06 -1.17
C GLY A 203 -14.28 -18.89 -0.02
N SER A 204 -13.56 -19.00 1.10
CA SER A 204 -13.99 -19.76 2.29
C SER A 204 -14.01 -18.91 3.57
N ARG A 205 -13.08 -17.96 3.68
CA ARG A 205 -12.90 -17.06 4.81
C ARG A 205 -13.02 -15.62 4.35
N GLU A 206 -13.29 -14.75 5.30
CA GLU A 206 -13.29 -13.31 5.11
C GLU A 206 -12.19 -12.67 5.97
N GLY A 207 -11.68 -11.55 5.49
CA GLY A 207 -10.70 -10.72 6.16
C GLY A 207 -10.90 -9.26 5.79
N VAL A 208 -10.10 -8.41 6.42
CA VAL A 208 -10.05 -6.98 6.13
C VAL A 208 -8.60 -6.56 5.99
N GLY A 209 -8.32 -5.76 4.97
CA GLY A 209 -6.95 -5.37 4.66
C GLY A 209 -6.85 -4.05 3.93
N ALA A 210 -5.63 -3.54 3.85
CA ALA A 210 -5.31 -2.42 2.99
C ALA A 210 -4.87 -2.93 1.62
N PHE A 211 -5.18 -2.16 0.57
CA PHE A 211 -4.67 -2.31 -0.78
C PHE A 211 -4.03 -0.97 -1.16
N GLU A 212 -2.74 -0.84 -0.89
CA GLU A 212 -1.97 0.35 -1.23
C GLU A 212 -1.39 0.19 -2.63
N LEU A 213 -1.77 1.10 -3.53
CA LEU A 213 -1.42 1.04 -4.94
C LEU A 213 -0.88 2.39 -5.40
N VAL A 214 0.23 2.34 -6.12
CA VAL A 214 0.67 3.45 -6.95
C VAL A 214 1.23 2.92 -8.26
N VAL A 215 0.70 3.46 -9.35
CA VAL A 215 1.16 3.17 -10.72
C VAL A 215 1.40 4.49 -11.42
N ILE A 216 2.66 4.75 -11.76
CA ILE A 216 3.08 5.96 -12.48
C ILE A 216 3.74 5.52 -13.78
N GLY A 217 3.47 6.23 -14.87
CA GLY A 217 4.02 5.87 -16.18
C GLY A 217 3.14 4.87 -16.94
N PRO A 218 3.53 4.55 -18.19
CA PRO A 218 2.98 3.43 -18.93
C PRO A 218 3.23 2.12 -18.18
N TYR A 219 2.22 1.27 -18.04
CA TYR A 219 2.32 -0.01 -17.35
C TYR A 219 1.51 -1.06 -18.14
N ALA A 220 2.23 -1.99 -18.79
CA ALA A 220 1.63 -2.92 -19.75
C ALA A 220 0.52 -3.80 -19.13
N PRO A 221 0.65 -4.35 -17.91
CA PRO A 221 -0.40 -5.17 -17.31
C PRO A 221 -1.73 -4.45 -17.07
N ALA A 222 -1.70 -3.14 -16.84
CA ALA A 222 -2.91 -2.32 -16.69
C ALA A 222 -3.37 -1.68 -18.02
N GLY A 223 -2.57 -1.79 -19.09
CA GLY A 223 -2.84 -1.13 -20.37
C GLY A 223 -2.65 0.40 -20.34
N PHE A 224 -1.98 0.94 -19.32
CA PHE A 224 -1.65 2.38 -19.28
C PHE A 224 -0.55 2.69 -20.28
N THR A 225 -0.73 3.76 -21.05
CA THR A 225 0.16 4.12 -22.17
C THR A 225 0.83 5.47 -22.00
N GLN A 226 0.33 6.29 -21.08
CA GLN A 226 0.87 7.61 -20.78
C GLN A 226 1.29 7.70 -19.31
N PHE A 227 1.84 8.86 -18.94
CA PHE A 227 2.37 9.02 -17.60
C PHE A 227 1.29 8.97 -16.52
N LEU A 228 0.12 9.53 -16.82
CA LEU A 228 -1.03 9.64 -15.92
C LEU A 228 -2.36 9.45 -16.67
N ASP A 229 -2.40 8.68 -17.77
CA ASP A 229 -3.69 8.25 -18.34
C ASP A 229 -4.42 7.30 -17.38
N GLY A 230 -5.75 7.30 -17.45
CA GLY A 230 -6.60 6.36 -16.71
C GLY A 230 -6.99 5.14 -17.51
N ALA A 231 -7.58 4.16 -16.83
CA ALA A 231 -8.07 2.91 -17.42
C ALA A 231 -9.17 3.13 -18.46
N ARG A 232 -9.23 2.27 -19.48
CA ARG A 232 -10.16 2.37 -20.62
C ARG A 232 -11.36 1.46 -20.54
#